data_AF-A0A8E2BE63-F1
#
_entry.id   AF-A0A8E2BE63-F1
#
_cell.length_a   1.000
_cell.length_b   1.000
_cell.length_c   1.000
_cell.angle_alpha   90.00
_cell.angle_beta   90.00
_cell.angle_gamma   90.00
#
_symmetry.space_group_name_H-M   'P 1'
#
loop_
_entity.id
_entity.type
_entity.pdbx_description
1 polymer ?
#
loop_
_entity_poly.entity_id
_entity_poly.type
_entity_poly.pdbx_seq_one_letter_code
_entity_poly.pdbx_strand_id
1 'polypeptide(L)'
;MCRVLNARIVGKAPAPGRVYVGRPSKWGNPFVIGRDGSRAEVIAKYRAWLSSQPELLDALDELRGRDLVCWCAPHACHGDVLIELANRP
;
A
#
# COMPACT_ATOMS: atom_id res chain seq x y z
N MET A 1 9.52 -12.60 4.09
CA MET A 1 8.54 -11.68 4.71
C MET A 1 8.54 -10.41 3.87
N CYS A 2 7.43 -10.08 3.22
CA CYS A 2 7.31 -8.86 2.41
C CYS A 2 7.23 -7.64 3.33
N ARG A 3 7.74 -6.49 2.89
CA ARG A 3 7.72 -5.23 3.65
C ARG A 3 7.47 -4.01 2.77
N VAL A 4 7.10 -2.90 3.41
CA VAL A 4 7.05 -1.59 2.75
C VAL A 4 8.43 -0.91 2.84
N LEU A 5 9.03 -0.64 1.69
CA LEU A 5 10.29 0.04 1.52
C LEU A 5 10.07 1.55 1.34
N ASN A 6 11.00 2.36 1.84
CA ASN A 6 10.96 3.81 1.70
C ASN A 6 11.39 4.23 0.29
N ALA A 7 10.48 4.88 -0.44
CA ALA A 7 10.69 5.38 -1.79
C ALA A 7 11.85 6.39 -1.92
N ARG A 8 12.23 7.11 -0.85
CA ARG A 8 13.43 7.97 -0.82
C ARG A 8 14.73 7.18 -0.93
N ILE A 9 14.72 5.92 -0.48
CA ILE A 9 15.91 5.06 -0.42
C ILE A 9 16.02 4.22 -1.69
N VAL A 10 14.91 3.58 -2.10
CA VAL A 10 14.92 2.61 -3.21
C VAL A 10 14.41 3.18 -4.53
N GLY A 11 13.94 4.44 -4.53
CA GLY A 11 13.28 5.05 -5.69
C GLY A 11 11.85 4.54 -5.90
N LYS A 12 11.10 5.19 -6.79
CA LYS A 12 9.72 4.80 -7.16
C LYS A 12 9.63 3.97 -8.45
N ALA A 13 10.74 3.77 -9.14
CA ALA A 13 10.76 3.07 -10.42
C ALA A 13 10.41 1.58 -10.23
N PRO A 14 9.63 0.96 -11.13
CA PRO A 14 9.40 -0.48 -11.09
C PRO A 14 10.72 -1.25 -11.11
N ALA A 15 10.83 -2.26 -10.25
CA ALA A 15 11.99 -3.14 -10.18
C ALA A 15 11.53 -4.58 -9.91
N PRO A 16 12.29 -5.61 -10.33
CA PRO A 16 11.96 -7.00 -9.99
C PRO A 16 11.73 -7.18 -8.50
N GLY A 17 10.60 -7.81 -8.14
CA GLY A 17 10.22 -8.07 -6.75
C GLY A 17 9.72 -6.87 -5.94
N ARG A 18 9.57 -5.67 -6.55
CA ARG A 18 9.09 -4.46 -5.87
C ARG A 18 7.98 -3.76 -6.64
N VAL A 19 6.94 -3.31 -5.95
CA VAL A 19 5.82 -2.56 -6.55
C VAL A 19 5.63 -1.22 -5.87
N TYR A 20 5.62 -0.13 -6.63
CA TYR A 20 5.27 1.18 -6.10
C TYR A 20 3.76 1.29 -5.87
N VAL A 21 3.38 1.55 -4.62
CA VAL A 21 1.97 1.65 -4.18
C VAL A 21 1.60 3.04 -3.68
N GLY A 22 2.50 4.01 -3.79
CA GLY A 22 2.18 5.41 -3.52
C GLY A 22 1.28 6.02 -4.60
N ARG A 23 0.73 7.20 -4.34
CA ARG A 23 0.02 7.98 -5.38
C ARG A 23 1.02 8.36 -6.51
N PRO A 24 0.63 8.30 -7.79
CA PRO A 24 -0.71 8.09 -8.37
C PRO A 24 -1.05 6.63 -8.76
N SER A 25 -0.42 5.61 -8.15
CA SER A 25 -0.76 4.20 -8.49
C SER A 25 -2.20 3.84 -8.10
N LYS A 26 -2.76 2.81 -8.74
CA LYS A 26 -4.08 2.22 -8.39
C LYS A 26 -4.15 1.73 -6.93
N TRP A 27 -2.99 1.45 -6.34
CA TRP A 27 -2.82 1.00 -4.96
C TRP A 27 -2.70 2.16 -3.96
N GLY A 28 -2.70 3.41 -4.42
CA GLY A 28 -2.54 4.59 -3.57
C GLY A 28 -3.71 4.77 -2.61
N ASN A 29 -3.41 5.16 -1.36
CA ASN A 29 -4.45 5.57 -0.42
C ASN A 29 -5.15 6.85 -0.90
N PRO A 30 -6.49 6.88 -1.10
CA PRO A 30 -7.21 8.10 -1.50
C PRO A 30 -7.35 9.10 -0.34
N PHE A 31 -7.17 8.65 0.90
CA PHE A 31 -7.23 9.47 2.10
C PHE A 31 -5.88 10.16 2.38
N VAL A 32 -5.94 11.37 2.94
CA VAL A 32 -4.82 12.28 3.15
C VAL A 32 -4.72 12.59 4.65
N ILE A 33 -3.55 12.36 5.23
CA ILE A 33 -3.26 12.70 6.63
C ILE A 33 -3.48 14.21 6.85
N GLY A 34 -4.11 14.57 7.96
CA GLY A 34 -4.48 15.95 8.31
C GLY A 34 -5.85 16.35 7.76
N ARG A 35 -6.12 16.12 6.46
CA ARG A 35 -7.43 16.39 5.85
C ARG A 35 -8.49 15.37 6.26
N ASP A 36 -8.15 14.09 6.16
CA ASP A 36 -9.08 12.98 6.36
C ASP A 36 -8.84 12.24 7.70
N GLY A 37 -7.97 12.78 8.55
CA GLY A 37 -7.64 12.24 9.87
C GLY A 37 -6.14 12.02 10.11
N SER A 38 -5.83 11.45 11.26
CA SER A 38 -4.50 10.97 11.64
C SER A 38 -4.03 9.81 10.75
N ARG A 39 -2.74 9.47 10.85
CA ARG A 39 -2.14 8.33 10.13
C ARG A 39 -2.91 7.03 10.36
N ALA A 40 -3.27 6.72 11.60
CA ALA A 40 -4.00 5.51 11.94
C ALA A 40 -5.40 5.53 11.31
N GLU A 41 -6.11 6.66 11.40
CA GLU A 41 -7.46 6.79 10.83
C GLU A 41 -7.46 6.65 9.31
N VAL A 42 -6.53 7.27 8.59
CA VAL A 42 -6.49 7.15 7.13
C VAL A 42 -6.08 5.76 6.65
N ILE A 43 -5.32 5.00 7.45
CA ILE A 43 -5.00 3.59 7.16
C ILE A 43 -6.23 2.72 7.43
N ALA A 44 -6.96 2.95 8.53
CA ALA A 44 -8.21 2.25 8.82
C ALA A 44 -9.27 2.52 7.74
N LYS A 45 -9.43 3.78 7.32
CA LYS A 45 -10.28 4.17 6.19
C LYS A 45 -9.85 3.49 4.89
N TYR A 46 -8.55 3.42 4.63
CA TYR A 46 -8.04 2.71 3.45
C TYR A 46 -8.42 1.24 3.44
N ARG A 47 -8.26 0.53 4.56
CA ARG A 47 -8.69 -0.87 4.69
C ARG A 47 -10.18 -1.01 4.40
N ALA A 48 -11.02 -0.18 5.01
CA ALA A 48 -12.47 -0.24 4.82
C ALA A 48 -12.87 0.09 3.37
N TRP A 49 -12.25 1.10 2.76
CA TRP A 49 -12.46 1.45 1.36
C TRP A 49 -12.02 0.32 0.42
N LEU A 50 -10.86 -0.30 0.64
CA LEU A 50 -10.37 -1.37 -0.21
C LEU A 50 -11.34 -2.57 -0.24
N SER A 51 -12.03 -2.86 0.87
CA SER A 51 -13.08 -3.89 0.92
C SER A 51 -14.29 -3.59 0.03
N SER A 52 -14.48 -2.36 -0.43
CA SER A 52 -15.51 -1.99 -1.40
C SER A 52 -14.98 -1.84 -2.84
N GLN A 53 -13.72 -2.18 -3.11
CA GLN A 53 -13.09 -2.10 -4.43
C GLN A 53 -12.87 -3.50 -5.03
N PRO A 54 -13.88 -4.13 -5.68
CA PRO A 54 -13.75 -5.49 -6.19
C PRO A 54 -12.58 -5.64 -7.17
N GLU A 55 -12.41 -4.71 -8.10
CA GLU A 55 -11.32 -4.75 -9.09
C GLU A 55 -9.91 -4.70 -8.45
N LEU A 56 -9.75 -3.99 -7.32
CA LEU A 56 -8.48 -3.96 -6.61
C LEU A 56 -8.25 -5.23 -5.78
N LEU A 57 -9.31 -5.80 -5.22
CA LEU A 57 -9.24 -7.07 -4.50
C LEU A 57 -8.85 -8.20 -5.45
N ASP A 58 -9.45 -8.26 -6.63
CA ASP A 58 -9.11 -9.24 -7.68
C ASP A 58 -7.68 -9.09 -8.18
N ALA A 59 -7.13 -7.88 -8.14
CA ALA A 59 -5.75 -7.59 -8.53
C ALA A 59 -4.70 -7.85 -7.44
N LEU A 60 -5.09 -8.28 -6.22
CA LEU A 60 -4.15 -8.44 -5.10
C LEU A 60 -3.00 -9.42 -5.39
N ASP A 61 -3.22 -10.40 -6.26
CA ASP A 61 -2.19 -11.35 -6.66
C ASP A 61 -0.99 -10.69 -7.37
N GLU A 62 -1.17 -9.47 -7.94
CA GLU A 62 -0.05 -8.68 -8.45
C GLU A 62 0.97 -8.33 -7.37
N LEU A 63 0.55 -8.28 -6.10
CA LEU A 63 1.37 -7.88 -4.95
C LEU A 63 1.91 -9.08 -4.16
N ARG A 64 1.40 -10.29 -4.41
CA ARG A 64 1.77 -11.50 -3.66
C ARG A 64 3.28 -11.75 -3.75
N GLY A 65 3.91 -11.96 -2.60
CA GLY A 65 5.35 -12.20 -2.51
C GLY A 65 6.25 -11.00 -2.84
N ARG A 66 5.71 -9.80 -3.09
CA ARG A 66 6.49 -8.62 -3.47
C ARG A 66 6.68 -7.66 -2.30
N ASP A 67 7.83 -6.99 -2.26
CA ASP A 67 8.01 -5.81 -1.43
C ASP A 67 7.22 -4.64 -2.04
N LEU A 68 6.64 -3.80 -1.19
CA LEU A 68 5.91 -2.61 -1.64
C LEU A 68 6.75 -1.37 -1.42
N VAL A 69 6.56 -0.34 -2.22
CA VAL A 69 7.31 0.91 -2.12
C VAL A 69 6.37 2.07 -1.87
N CYS A 70 6.61 2.82 -0.79
CA CYS A 70 5.85 4.00 -0.42
C CYS A 70 6.72 5.06 0.24
N TRP A 71 6.27 6.32 0.22
CA TRP A 71 6.93 7.44 0.90
C TRP A 71 6.69 7.46 2.42
N CYS A 72 5.72 6.69 2.93
CA CYS A 72 5.38 6.67 4.36
C CYS A 72 6.32 5.78 5.20
N ALA A 73 6.90 4.74 4.59
CA ALA A 73 7.83 3.85 5.31
C ALA A 73 9.02 4.65 5.85
N PRO A 74 9.52 4.36 7.07
CA PRO A 74 9.22 3.18 7.88
C PRO A 74 8.02 3.33 8.84
N HIS A 75 7.30 4.44 8.81
CA HIS A 75 6.08 4.57 9.60
C HIS A 75 4.94 3.73 9.02
N ALA A 76 3.94 3.45 9.86
CA ALA A 76 2.72 2.75 9.44
C ALA A 76 2.18 3.30 8.11
N CYS A 77 1.89 2.38 7.20
CA CYS A 77 1.59 2.66 5.81
C CYS A 77 0.36 1.86 5.35
N HIS A 78 -0.34 2.39 4.34
CA HIS A 78 -1.41 1.64 3.69
C HIS A 78 -0.87 0.39 2.97
N GLY A 79 0.40 0.40 2.57
CA GLY A 79 1.09 -0.77 2.02
C GLY A 79 1.12 -1.96 2.98
N ASP A 80 1.09 -1.73 4.29
CA ASP A 80 1.04 -2.83 5.27
C ASP A 80 -0.30 -3.61 5.15
N VAL A 81 -1.40 -2.90 4.88
CA VAL A 81 -2.71 -3.52 4.61
C VAL A 81 -2.67 -4.35 3.33
N LEU A 82 -2.03 -3.85 2.28
CA LEU A 82 -1.90 -4.57 1.01
C LEU A 82 -1.06 -5.84 1.16
N ILE A 83 0.07 -5.77 1.89
CA ILE A 83 0.90 -6.94 2.17
C ILE A 83 0.11 -8.00 2.93
N GLU A 84 -0.64 -7.58 3.95
CA GLU A 84 -1.45 -8.48 4.74
C GLU A 84 -2.50 -9.19 3.87
N LEU A 85 -3.25 -8.45 3.05
CA LEU A 85 -4.31 -9.03 2.22
C LEU A 85 -3.77 -9.91 1.09
N ALA A 86 -2.70 -9.49 0.41
CA ALA A 86 -2.13 -10.21 -0.73
C ALA A 86 -1.39 -11.50 -0.34
N ASN A 87 -1.02 -11.67 0.93
CA ASN A 87 -0.26 -12.83 1.42
C ASN A 87 -1.03 -13.67 2.45
N ARG A 88 -2.33 -13.41 2.66
CA ARG A 88 -3.20 -14.35 3.38
C ARG A 88 -3.31 -15.67 2.59
N PRO A 89 -3.40 -16.81 3.28
CA PRO A 89 -3.64 -18.11 2.66
C PRO A 89 -5.02 -18.18 2.00
#